data_AF-A0A5N7WGS0-F1
#
_entry.id   AF-A0A5N7WGS0-F1
#
_cell.length_a   1.000
_cell.length_b   1.000
_cell.length_c   1.000
_cell.angle_alpha   90.00
_cell.angle_beta   90.00
_cell.angle_gamma   90.00
#
_symmetry.space_group_name_H-M   'P 1'
#
loop_
_entity.id
_entity.type
_entity.pdbx_description
1 polymer ?
#
loop_
_entity_poly.entity_id
_entity_poly.type
_entity_poly.pdbx_seq_one_letter_code
_entity_poly.pdbx_strand_id
1 'polypeptide(L)'
;MQQTILFVVEKPDVAAQLASIVRAKFSDAKIYALSTLSVIGTFEFDYPRGLKFRDIPYLHEPKWKYPSNRDFRPVQEILADRIVRLDLSPKDVLSIANKIILATDLDPANVFGFHLMISEFLGPERAQDEYEAIVTYSMAPEILQRAVDNPLSTKDDWYQKLLKKGTAKKYFDFNYNTNSLIVFGELLRGLGVDTNQFIMSKYSLQVLYDLNIRGPVHRNDYYSLMGQWIGSGKYALAQIGSHASRNAILEGLIENNLLSEDDQRTINITQTGSMFLKLLHPDCQDVDLPLRMETWINDWDSSRGKIERYLNTFFSKQKRFYFKTFPPQDETHYGSKNFTKALEEVHKDIPPFKLGSANK
;
A
#
# COMPACT_ATOMS: atom_id res chain seq x y z
N MET A 1 9.08 32.33 -25.23
CA MET A 1 8.05 31.68 -24.38
C MET A 1 8.53 31.72 -22.95
N GLN A 2 7.65 31.99 -21.98
CA GLN A 2 8.01 31.97 -20.57
C GLN A 2 8.36 30.54 -20.15
N GLN A 3 9.47 30.35 -19.43
CA GLN A 3 9.87 29.03 -18.93
C GLN A 3 8.84 28.56 -17.89
N THR A 4 8.39 27.32 -18.02
CA THR A 4 7.51 26.65 -17.05
C THR A 4 8.31 25.63 -16.25
N ILE A 5 8.29 25.76 -14.92
CA ILE A 5 8.98 24.86 -13.99
C ILE A 5 7.94 24.19 -13.11
N LEU A 6 8.02 22.87 -13.03
CA LEU A 6 7.16 22.05 -12.18
C LEU A 6 7.98 21.43 -11.05
N PHE A 7 7.60 21.74 -9.81
CA PHE A 7 8.07 21.05 -8.62
C PHE A 7 7.12 19.92 -8.26
N VAL A 8 7.65 18.72 -8.09
CA VAL A 8 6.88 17.57 -7.62
C VAL A 8 7.17 17.40 -6.12
N VAL A 9 6.27 17.85 -5.26
CA VAL A 9 6.48 17.96 -3.80
C VAL A 9 5.73 16.89 -3.04
N GLU A 10 6.04 16.55 -1.78
CA GLU A 10 5.20 15.57 -1.07
C GLU A 10 3.80 16.09 -0.76
N LYS A 11 3.73 17.26 -0.11
CA LYS A 11 2.49 17.84 0.40
C LYS A 11 2.40 19.32 -0.01
N PRO A 12 1.19 19.90 -0.05
CA PRO A 12 1.02 21.34 -0.32
C PRO A 12 1.85 22.24 0.60
N ASP A 13 2.04 21.84 1.86
CA ASP A 13 2.82 22.61 2.84
C ASP A 13 4.30 22.69 2.48
N VAL A 14 4.84 21.67 1.80
CA VAL A 14 6.23 21.68 1.30
C VAL A 14 6.36 22.72 0.18
N ALA A 15 5.39 22.79 -0.74
CA ALA A 15 5.36 23.84 -1.75
C ALA A 15 5.27 25.24 -1.13
N ALA A 16 4.46 25.41 -0.08
CA ALA A 16 4.36 26.68 0.66
C ALA A 16 5.70 27.12 1.26
N GLN A 17 6.46 26.19 1.82
CA GLN A 17 7.76 26.48 2.42
C GLN A 17 8.85 26.75 1.37
N LEU A 18 8.78 26.08 0.21
CA LEU A 18 9.70 26.31 -0.90
C LEU A 18 9.41 27.60 -1.67
N ALA A 19 8.18 28.13 -1.60
CA ALA A 19 7.68 29.18 -2.48
C ALA A 19 8.60 30.39 -2.60
N SER A 20 8.98 31.01 -1.48
CA SER A 20 9.82 32.22 -1.48
C SER A 20 11.19 31.96 -2.12
N ILE A 21 11.81 30.83 -1.77
CA ILE A 21 13.13 30.42 -2.23
C ILE A 21 13.11 30.15 -3.74
N VAL A 22 12.14 29.36 -4.23
CA VAL A 22 12.06 29.02 -5.66
C VAL A 22 11.64 30.21 -6.50
N ARG A 23 10.82 31.13 -5.98
CA ARG A 23 10.50 32.38 -6.69
C ARG A 23 11.71 33.32 -6.77
N ALA A 24 12.55 33.37 -5.75
CA ALA A 24 13.80 34.12 -5.81
C ALA A 24 14.76 33.55 -6.87
N LYS A 25 14.88 32.21 -6.94
CA LYS A 25 15.76 31.54 -7.91
C LYS A 25 15.25 31.58 -9.35
N PHE A 26 13.93 31.48 -9.54
CA PHE A 26 13.28 31.39 -10.85
C PHE A 26 12.29 32.53 -11.08
N SER A 27 12.76 33.77 -10.97
CA SER A 27 11.93 34.99 -10.95
C SER A 27 11.05 35.16 -12.18
N ASP A 28 11.55 34.79 -13.36
CA ASP A 28 10.86 34.99 -14.63
C ASP A 28 10.03 33.77 -15.07
N ALA A 29 10.14 32.65 -14.35
CA ALA A 29 9.46 31.41 -14.70
C ALA A 29 8.01 31.40 -14.20
N LYS A 30 7.16 30.66 -14.91
CA LYS A 30 5.89 30.19 -14.38
C LYS A 30 6.15 28.94 -13.53
N ILE A 31 5.81 28.99 -12.25
CA ILE A 31 6.13 27.91 -11.30
C ILE A 31 4.86 27.21 -10.87
N TYR A 32 4.83 25.89 -11.09
CA TYR A 32 3.81 25.01 -10.55
C TYR A 32 4.39 24.07 -9.50
N ALA A 33 3.54 23.65 -8.57
CA ALA A 33 3.79 22.52 -7.68
C ALA A 33 2.71 21.45 -7.87
N LEU A 34 3.13 20.19 -7.88
CA LEU A 34 2.28 19.01 -7.94
C LEU A 34 2.61 18.11 -6.76
N SER A 35 1.67 17.91 -5.84
CA SER A 35 1.91 17.11 -4.63
C SER A 35 2.02 15.59 -4.95
N THR A 36 2.83 14.80 -4.25
CA THR A 36 3.05 13.35 -4.46
C THR A 36 2.31 12.50 -3.44
N LEU A 37 1.92 13.03 -2.29
CA LEU A 37 0.91 12.38 -1.44
C LEU A 37 -0.38 12.20 -2.23
N SER A 38 -0.61 13.15 -3.13
CA SER A 38 -1.54 13.04 -4.22
C SER A 38 -1.19 11.94 -5.20
N VAL A 39 0.06 11.81 -5.66
CA VAL A 39 0.56 10.84 -6.65
C VAL A 39 0.57 9.38 -6.16
N ILE A 40 1.04 9.12 -4.94
CA ILE A 40 0.95 7.82 -4.26
C ILE A 40 -0.53 7.42 -4.04
N GLY A 41 -1.46 8.39 -4.05
CA GLY A 41 -2.90 8.18 -4.15
C GLY A 41 -3.51 8.41 -5.55
N THR A 42 -2.72 8.82 -6.54
CA THR A 42 -3.17 9.16 -7.91
C THR A 42 -3.18 7.93 -8.78
N PHE A 43 -2.34 6.96 -8.46
CA PHE A 43 -2.37 5.68 -9.14
C PHE A 43 -2.80 4.60 -8.16
N GLU A 44 -3.79 3.85 -8.60
CA GLU A 44 -4.22 2.63 -7.92
C GLU A 44 -3.73 1.44 -8.73
N PHE A 45 -3.56 0.30 -8.06
CA PHE A 45 -3.33 -0.94 -8.76
C PHE A 45 -4.55 -1.25 -9.64
N ASP A 46 -4.30 -1.55 -10.92
CA ASP A 46 -5.32 -2.09 -11.81
C ASP A 46 -5.32 -3.62 -11.70
N TYR A 47 -6.03 -4.11 -10.69
CA TYR A 47 -6.15 -5.54 -10.44
C TYR A 47 -6.89 -6.24 -11.58
N PRO A 48 -6.41 -7.39 -12.07
CA PRO A 48 -7.09 -8.16 -13.10
C PRO A 48 -8.47 -8.61 -12.62
N ARG A 49 -9.48 -8.43 -13.47
CA ARG A 49 -10.86 -8.85 -13.19
C ARG A 49 -11.12 -10.26 -13.70
N GLY A 50 -12.05 -10.96 -13.06
CA GLY A 50 -12.53 -12.27 -13.52
C GLY A 50 -11.58 -13.45 -13.26
N LEU A 51 -10.51 -13.25 -12.47
CA LEU A 51 -9.67 -14.35 -12.01
C LEU A 51 -10.49 -15.34 -11.16
N LYS A 52 -10.20 -16.63 -11.34
CA LYS A 52 -10.79 -17.74 -10.60
C LYS A 52 -9.71 -18.45 -9.78
N PHE A 53 -10.13 -19.32 -8.86
CA PHE A 53 -9.21 -20.13 -8.05
C PHE A 53 -8.19 -20.92 -8.89
N ARG A 54 -8.56 -21.38 -10.09
CA ARG A 54 -7.65 -22.11 -10.98
C ARG A 54 -6.47 -21.25 -11.44
N ASP A 55 -6.64 -19.94 -11.53
CA ASP A 55 -5.65 -18.97 -12.00
C ASP A 55 -4.66 -18.55 -10.90
N ILE A 56 -4.85 -19.06 -9.68
CA ILE A 56 -3.98 -18.80 -8.52
C ILE A 56 -2.95 -19.94 -8.39
N PRO A 57 -1.64 -19.63 -8.21
CA PRO A 57 -1.08 -18.30 -7.97
C PRO A 57 -0.96 -17.45 -9.24
N TYR A 58 -1.29 -16.17 -9.10
CA TYR A 58 -1.11 -15.16 -10.13
C TYR A 58 0.17 -14.35 -9.86
N LEU A 59 1.06 -14.28 -10.85
CA LEU A 59 2.31 -13.52 -10.76
C LEU A 59 2.53 -12.70 -12.03
N HIS A 60 2.44 -11.38 -11.93
CA HIS A 60 2.64 -10.45 -13.04
C HIS A 60 3.23 -9.12 -12.56
N GLU A 61 3.70 -8.32 -13.52
CA GLU A 61 4.08 -6.94 -13.26
C GLU A 61 2.87 -6.11 -12.79
N PRO A 62 3.06 -5.19 -11.83
CA PRO A 62 2.02 -4.26 -11.41
C PRO A 62 1.48 -3.46 -12.59
N LYS A 63 0.15 -3.37 -12.65
CA LYS A 63 -0.55 -2.45 -13.55
C LYS A 63 -1.15 -1.32 -12.74
N TRP A 64 -1.27 -0.15 -13.37
CA TRP A 64 -1.71 1.07 -12.73
C TRP A 64 -2.90 1.65 -13.49
N LYS A 65 -3.78 2.30 -12.74
CA LYS A 65 -4.87 3.11 -13.29
C LYS A 65 -4.93 4.44 -12.57
N TYR A 66 -5.30 5.47 -13.32
CA TYR A 66 -5.69 6.75 -12.76
C TYR A 66 -7.17 6.68 -12.33
N PRO A 67 -7.52 6.92 -11.07
CA PRO A 67 -8.89 6.84 -10.59
C PRO A 67 -9.70 7.99 -11.19
N SER A 68 -10.83 7.66 -11.82
CA SER A 68 -11.67 8.61 -12.55
C SER A 68 -12.51 9.54 -11.67
N ASN A 69 -12.65 9.25 -10.37
CA ASN A 69 -13.67 9.85 -9.48
C ASN A 69 -13.12 10.63 -8.28
N ARG A 70 -11.88 11.14 -8.34
CA ARG A 70 -11.37 11.99 -7.26
C ARG A 70 -11.53 13.46 -7.66
N ASP A 71 -12.41 14.20 -6.99
CA ASP A 71 -12.47 15.68 -7.05
C ASP A 71 -11.22 16.23 -6.39
N PHE A 72 -10.13 16.17 -7.15
CA PHE A 72 -8.80 16.23 -6.61
C PHE A 72 -7.94 17.13 -7.49
N ARG A 73 -7.55 18.27 -6.91
CA ARG A 73 -6.82 19.36 -7.57
C ARG A 73 -5.41 19.45 -6.99
N PRO A 74 -4.47 18.58 -7.42
CA PRO A 74 -3.12 18.53 -6.87
C PRO A 74 -2.23 19.68 -7.33
N VAL A 75 -2.62 20.36 -8.40
CA VAL A 75 -1.81 21.38 -9.04
C VAL A 75 -1.98 22.70 -8.30
N GLN A 76 -0.84 23.30 -7.97
CA GLN A 76 -0.76 24.62 -7.39
C GLN A 76 0.15 25.50 -8.25
N GLU A 77 -0.19 26.78 -8.38
CA GLU A 77 0.69 27.79 -8.94
C GLU A 77 1.33 28.57 -7.79
N ILE A 78 2.65 28.70 -7.85
CA ILE A 78 3.43 29.48 -6.89
C ILE A 78 3.61 30.89 -7.48
N LEU A 79 2.90 31.85 -6.89
CA LEU A 79 3.01 33.27 -7.21
C LEU A 79 3.98 33.96 -6.23
N ALA A 80 4.26 35.24 -6.47
CA ALA A 80 5.21 36.00 -5.64
C ALA A 80 4.76 36.15 -4.17
N ASP A 81 3.45 36.27 -3.95
CA ASP A 81 2.84 36.57 -2.65
C ASP A 81 1.97 35.44 -2.08
N ARG A 82 1.67 34.41 -2.89
CA ARG A 82 0.71 33.36 -2.52
C ARG A 82 0.84 32.09 -3.35
N ILE A 83 0.16 31.04 -2.90
CA ILE A 83 -0.06 29.82 -3.67
C ILE A 83 -1.54 29.70 -4.03
N VAL A 84 -1.83 29.39 -5.29
CA VAL A 84 -3.19 29.24 -5.81
C VAL A 84 -3.40 27.80 -6.28
N ARG A 85 -4.48 27.15 -5.85
CA ARG A 85 -4.86 25.84 -6.40
C ARG A 85 -5.48 26.02 -7.77
N LEU A 86 -5.07 25.19 -8.72
CA LEU A 86 -5.56 25.23 -10.09
C LEU A 86 -6.40 24.00 -10.43
N ASP A 87 -7.37 24.20 -11.31
CA ASP A 87 -8.15 23.13 -11.91
C ASP A 87 -7.47 22.65 -13.19
N LEU A 88 -6.27 22.07 -13.02
CA LEU A 88 -5.46 21.52 -14.10
C LEU A 88 -5.19 20.04 -13.83
N SER A 89 -5.18 19.24 -14.88
CA SER A 89 -4.79 17.84 -14.75
C SER A 89 -3.27 17.73 -14.51
N PRO A 90 -2.80 16.76 -13.70
CA PRO A 90 -1.38 16.49 -13.55
C PRO A 90 -0.66 16.27 -14.89
N LYS A 91 -1.32 15.55 -15.81
CA LYS A 91 -0.79 15.22 -17.13
C LYS A 91 -0.52 16.46 -17.98
N ASP A 92 -1.45 17.42 -17.97
CA ASP A 92 -1.31 18.65 -18.76
C ASP A 92 -0.13 19.48 -18.25
N VAL A 93 -0.03 19.65 -16.93
CA VAL A 93 1.05 20.44 -16.31
C VAL A 93 2.42 19.79 -16.53
N LEU A 94 2.50 18.47 -16.42
CA LEU A 94 3.72 17.71 -16.73
C LEU A 94 4.14 17.88 -18.19
N SER A 95 3.17 17.88 -19.11
CA SER A 95 3.43 17.94 -20.56
C SER A 95 3.90 19.33 -21.02
N ILE A 96 3.48 20.40 -20.34
CA ILE A 96 3.91 21.78 -20.67
C ILE A 96 5.17 22.21 -19.91
N ALA A 97 5.61 21.47 -18.89
CA ALA A 97 6.76 21.83 -18.09
C ALA A 97 8.05 21.76 -18.91
N ASN A 98 8.80 22.86 -18.96
CA ASN A 98 10.14 22.87 -19.54
C ASN A 98 11.17 22.23 -18.61
N LYS A 99 10.91 22.27 -17.30
CA LYS A 99 11.75 21.68 -16.26
C LYS A 99 10.87 21.02 -15.21
N ILE A 100 11.22 19.79 -14.82
CA ILE A 100 10.56 19.04 -13.75
C ILE A 100 11.60 18.78 -12.67
N ILE A 101 11.27 19.11 -11.43
CA ILE A 101 12.16 18.98 -10.26
C ILE A 101 11.44 18.14 -9.21
N LEU A 102 12.06 17.05 -8.76
CA LEU A 102 11.60 16.28 -7.61
C LEU A 102 11.90 17.05 -6.32
N ALA A 103 10.95 17.20 -5.41
CA ALA A 103 11.09 17.97 -4.17
C ALA A 103 10.35 17.28 -3.00
N THR A 104 10.70 16.02 -2.73
CA THR A 104 10.05 15.16 -1.73
C THR A 104 11.01 14.69 -0.65
N ASP A 105 10.46 14.10 0.41
CA ASP A 105 11.24 13.35 1.39
C ASP A 105 11.95 12.14 0.74
N LEU A 106 13.04 11.69 1.38
CA LEU A 106 13.84 10.56 0.94
C LEU A 106 13.26 9.23 1.40
N ASP A 107 12.21 8.79 0.72
CA ASP A 107 11.67 7.46 0.95
C ASP A 107 11.34 6.73 -0.36
N PRO A 108 11.31 5.39 -0.34
CA PRO A 108 11.01 4.58 -1.52
C PRO A 108 9.64 4.85 -2.15
N ALA A 109 8.64 5.27 -1.36
CA ALA A 109 7.29 5.48 -1.87
C ALA A 109 7.19 6.78 -2.68
N ASN A 110 7.80 7.87 -2.20
CA ASN A 110 7.86 9.14 -2.93
C ASN A 110 8.68 9.01 -4.21
N VAL A 111 9.87 8.40 -4.16
CA VAL A 111 10.71 8.16 -5.34
C VAL A 111 10.00 7.31 -6.39
N PHE A 112 9.36 6.20 -5.96
CA PHE A 112 8.57 5.37 -6.86
C PHE A 112 7.37 6.13 -7.42
N GLY A 113 6.67 6.91 -6.61
CA GLY A 113 5.53 7.72 -7.03
C GLY A 113 5.90 8.71 -8.13
N PHE A 114 7.02 9.42 -7.96
CA PHE A 114 7.56 10.30 -9.00
C PHE A 114 7.85 9.53 -10.29
N HIS A 115 8.60 8.44 -10.22
CA HIS A 115 8.94 7.63 -11.40
C HIS A 115 7.70 7.11 -12.12
N LEU A 116 6.73 6.57 -11.37
CA LEU A 116 5.47 6.05 -11.91
C LEU A 116 4.70 7.17 -12.63
N MET A 117 4.59 8.34 -12.02
CA MET A 117 3.89 9.48 -12.60
C MET A 117 4.50 9.93 -13.93
N ILE A 118 5.83 10.04 -14.01
CA ILE A 118 6.51 10.36 -15.26
C ILE A 118 6.24 9.26 -16.30
N SER A 119 6.35 7.99 -15.91
CA SER A 119 6.13 6.85 -16.81
C SER A 119 4.70 6.82 -17.38
N GLU A 120 3.69 7.00 -16.54
CA GLU A 120 2.28 6.90 -16.94
C GLU A 120 1.80 8.13 -17.73
N PHE A 121 2.30 9.34 -17.42
CA PHE A 121 1.84 10.56 -18.08
C PHE A 121 2.69 11.02 -19.25
N LEU A 122 4.01 10.81 -19.19
CA LEU A 122 4.97 11.25 -20.21
C LEU A 122 5.62 10.09 -20.99
N GLY A 123 5.42 8.85 -20.55
CA GLY A 123 5.96 7.65 -21.20
C GLY A 123 7.19 7.06 -20.48
N PRO A 124 7.44 5.75 -20.65
CA PRO A 124 8.52 5.05 -19.95
C PRO A 124 9.91 5.55 -20.33
N GLU A 125 10.11 6.06 -21.56
CA GLU A 125 11.38 6.65 -21.99
C GLU A 125 11.69 7.91 -21.17
N ARG A 126 10.70 8.78 -20.98
CA ARG A 126 10.83 10.01 -20.19
C ARG A 126 11.09 9.72 -18.71
N ALA A 127 10.61 8.59 -18.19
CA ALA A 127 10.88 8.17 -16.82
C ALA A 127 12.35 7.78 -16.57
N GLN A 128 13.12 7.56 -17.65
CA GLN A 128 14.57 7.30 -17.60
C GLN A 128 15.40 8.57 -17.75
N ASP A 129 14.81 9.74 -18.01
CA ASP A 129 15.55 10.99 -18.11
C ASP A 129 16.16 11.40 -16.75
N GLU A 130 17.17 12.24 -16.81
CA GLU A 130 17.75 12.88 -15.63
C GLU A 130 16.89 14.08 -15.21
N TYR A 131 16.52 14.12 -13.93
CA TYR A 131 15.77 15.22 -13.32
C TYR A 131 16.55 15.74 -12.11
N GLU A 132 16.42 17.05 -11.85
CA GLU A 132 16.91 17.63 -10.61
C GLU A 132 16.04 17.16 -9.43
N ALA A 133 16.67 16.98 -8.28
CA ALA A 133 16.05 16.56 -7.05
C ALA A 133 16.48 17.48 -5.88
N ILE A 134 15.52 18.20 -5.33
CA ILE A 134 15.66 18.95 -4.08
C ILE A 134 15.27 18.01 -2.95
N VAL A 135 16.29 17.56 -2.26
CA VAL A 135 16.15 16.62 -1.16
C VAL A 135 16.39 17.38 0.14
N THR A 136 15.44 17.28 1.07
CA THR A 136 15.59 17.88 2.39
C THR A 136 15.25 16.91 3.52
N TYR A 137 15.93 17.10 4.65
CA TYR A 137 15.64 16.42 5.92
C TYR A 137 15.10 17.41 6.97
N SER A 138 14.97 18.68 6.62
CA SER A 138 14.55 19.76 7.51
C SER A 138 13.90 20.89 6.74
N MET A 139 12.90 21.50 7.36
CA MET A 139 12.18 22.64 6.77
C MET A 139 12.80 24.00 7.16
N ALA A 140 14.02 24.00 7.73
CA ALA A 140 14.74 25.23 8.03
C ALA A 140 15.08 25.98 6.72
N PRO A 141 14.80 27.30 6.62
CA PRO A 141 14.99 28.06 5.38
C PRO A 141 16.39 27.94 4.76
N GLU A 142 17.44 27.90 5.57
CA GLU A 142 18.82 27.82 5.11
C GLU A 142 19.14 26.46 4.48
N ILE A 143 18.53 25.39 5.00
CA ILE A 143 18.68 24.03 4.47
C ILE A 143 17.91 23.92 3.14
N LEU A 144 16.69 24.46 3.09
CA LEU A 144 15.90 24.51 1.86
C LEU A 144 16.62 25.33 0.78
N GLN A 145 17.18 26.48 1.13
CA GLN A 145 17.94 27.32 0.21
C GLN A 145 19.15 26.56 -0.35
N ARG A 146 19.93 25.90 0.52
CA ARG A 146 21.07 25.08 0.08
C ARG A 146 20.67 23.95 -0.87
N ALA A 147 19.57 23.26 -0.57
CA ALA A 147 19.06 22.17 -1.39
C ALA A 147 18.54 22.66 -2.74
N VAL A 148 17.91 23.84 -2.79
CA VAL A 148 17.49 24.49 -4.03
C VAL A 148 18.71 24.93 -4.84
N ASP A 149 19.74 25.48 -4.20
CA ASP A 149 20.95 25.97 -4.86
C ASP A 149 21.82 24.85 -5.42
N ASN A 150 21.84 23.70 -4.74
CA ASN A 150 22.65 22.54 -5.09
C ASN A 150 21.75 21.29 -5.21
N PRO A 151 20.90 21.22 -6.25
CA PRO A 151 20.02 20.07 -6.43
C PRO A 151 20.85 18.81 -6.70
N LEU A 152 20.36 17.69 -6.18
CA LEU A 152 20.83 16.36 -6.53
C LEU A 152 20.24 15.92 -7.87
N SER A 153 20.59 14.72 -8.32
CA SER A 153 20.10 14.14 -9.57
C SER A 153 19.34 12.83 -9.34
N THR A 154 18.32 12.57 -10.17
CA THR A 154 17.68 11.24 -10.24
C THR A 154 18.60 10.16 -10.83
N LYS A 155 19.77 10.53 -11.37
CA LYS A 155 20.82 9.59 -11.78
C LYS A 155 21.74 9.18 -10.65
N ASP A 156 21.68 9.86 -9.51
CA ASP A 156 22.49 9.52 -8.34
C ASP A 156 22.10 8.16 -7.74
N ASP A 157 23.08 7.52 -7.09
CA ASP A 157 22.93 6.24 -6.40
C ASP A 157 21.76 6.17 -5.42
N TRP A 158 21.50 7.27 -4.68
CA TRP A 158 20.45 7.30 -3.67
C TRP A 158 19.08 7.11 -4.30
N TYR A 159 18.82 7.77 -5.44
CA TYR A 159 17.53 7.71 -6.13
C TYR A 159 17.32 6.32 -6.70
N GLN A 160 18.32 5.78 -7.38
CA GLN A 160 18.27 4.44 -7.98
C GLN A 160 18.02 3.35 -6.92
N LYS A 161 18.69 3.45 -5.76
CA LYS A 161 18.46 2.53 -4.62
C LYS A 161 17.03 2.62 -4.09
N LEU A 162 16.50 3.83 -3.87
CA LEU A 162 15.14 4.01 -3.39
C LEU A 162 14.08 3.58 -4.41
N LEU A 163 14.30 3.85 -5.69
CA LEU A 163 13.43 3.42 -6.78
C LEU A 163 13.32 1.90 -6.85
N LYS A 164 14.46 1.19 -6.75
CA LYS A 164 14.49 -0.28 -6.68
C LYS A 164 13.69 -0.81 -5.50
N LYS A 165 13.86 -0.22 -4.31
CA LYS A 165 13.08 -0.61 -3.12
C LYS A 165 11.58 -0.39 -3.32
N GLY A 166 11.19 0.76 -3.84
CA GLY A 166 9.79 1.08 -4.13
C GLY A 166 9.19 0.12 -5.14
N THR A 167 9.92 -0.18 -6.21
CA THR A 167 9.53 -1.16 -7.25
C THR A 167 9.31 -2.54 -6.66
N ALA A 168 10.28 -3.07 -5.89
CA ALA A 168 10.17 -4.36 -5.22
C ALA A 168 8.94 -4.46 -4.33
N LYS A 169 8.70 -3.40 -3.54
CA LYS A 169 7.56 -3.33 -2.63
C LYS A 169 6.24 -3.36 -3.39
N LYS A 170 6.10 -2.58 -4.46
CA LYS A 170 4.88 -2.56 -5.28
C LYS A 170 4.67 -3.87 -6.03
N TYR A 171 5.73 -4.51 -6.51
CA TYR A 171 5.67 -5.85 -7.10
C TYR A 171 5.10 -6.87 -6.11
N PHE A 172 5.63 -6.91 -4.88
CA PHE A 172 5.11 -7.78 -3.83
C PHE A 172 3.64 -7.46 -3.50
N ASP A 173 3.34 -6.19 -3.25
CA ASP A 173 2.00 -5.75 -2.81
C ASP A 173 0.93 -6.05 -3.88
N PHE A 174 1.22 -5.77 -5.15
CA PHE A 174 0.32 -6.07 -6.26
C PHE A 174 -0.02 -7.56 -6.35
N ASN A 175 1.01 -8.40 -6.37
CA ASN A 175 0.82 -9.84 -6.52
C ASN A 175 0.17 -10.45 -5.28
N TYR A 176 0.60 -10.07 -4.07
CA TYR A 176 -0.05 -10.53 -2.84
C TYR A 176 -1.53 -10.17 -2.81
N ASN A 177 -1.87 -8.90 -3.09
CA ASN A 177 -3.25 -8.43 -3.04
C ASN A 177 -4.12 -9.08 -4.11
N THR A 178 -3.60 -9.28 -5.34
CA THR A 178 -4.33 -9.96 -6.41
C THR A 178 -4.72 -11.38 -6.03
N ASN A 179 -3.78 -12.13 -5.43
CA ASN A 179 -4.06 -13.49 -4.96
C ASN A 179 -4.99 -13.48 -3.74
N SER A 180 -4.80 -12.55 -2.81
CA SER A 180 -5.62 -12.38 -1.60
C SER A 180 -7.09 -12.10 -1.93
N LEU A 181 -7.37 -11.22 -2.90
CA LEU A 181 -8.73 -10.90 -3.35
C LEU A 181 -9.55 -12.13 -3.75
N ILE A 182 -8.88 -13.14 -4.33
CA ILE A 182 -9.53 -14.40 -4.73
C ILE A 182 -9.58 -15.36 -3.54
N VAL A 183 -8.41 -15.66 -2.97
CA VAL A 183 -8.28 -16.74 -1.98
C VAL A 183 -8.91 -16.36 -0.64
N PHE A 184 -8.58 -15.18 -0.11
CA PHE A 184 -9.13 -14.71 1.16
C PHE A 184 -10.49 -14.05 0.97
N GLY A 185 -10.70 -13.37 -0.16
CA GLY A 185 -11.99 -12.74 -0.45
C GLY A 185 -13.15 -13.74 -0.46
N GLU A 186 -12.96 -14.94 -1.02
CA GLU A 186 -14.01 -15.97 -1.00
C GLU A 186 -14.32 -16.46 0.42
N LEU A 187 -13.30 -16.70 1.23
CA LEU A 187 -13.46 -17.13 2.63
C LEU A 187 -14.16 -16.06 3.47
N LEU A 188 -13.77 -14.80 3.30
CA LEU A 188 -14.34 -13.65 4.00
C LEU A 188 -15.80 -13.43 3.63
N ARG A 189 -16.16 -13.47 2.35
CA ARG A 189 -17.56 -13.39 1.90
C ARG A 189 -18.41 -14.50 2.47
N GLY A 190 -17.86 -15.71 2.55
CA GLY A 190 -18.55 -16.84 3.17
C GLY A 190 -18.84 -16.64 4.66
N LEU A 191 -18.06 -15.79 5.35
CA LEU A 191 -18.27 -15.37 6.73
C LEU A 191 -19.12 -14.08 6.87
N GLY A 192 -19.68 -13.58 5.76
CA GLY A 192 -20.52 -12.38 5.75
C GLY A 192 -19.77 -11.05 5.72
N VAL A 193 -18.46 -11.05 5.43
CA VAL A 193 -17.65 -9.83 5.31
C VAL A 193 -17.81 -9.20 3.92
N ASP A 194 -18.03 -7.88 3.86
CA ASP A 194 -18.09 -7.14 2.60
C ASP A 194 -16.68 -6.89 2.03
N THR A 195 -16.29 -7.71 1.05
CA THR A 195 -14.98 -7.61 0.40
C THR A 195 -14.91 -6.57 -0.72
N ASN A 196 -15.97 -5.78 -0.97
CA ASN A 196 -15.94 -4.76 -2.03
C ASN A 196 -15.00 -3.59 -1.68
N GLN A 197 -14.85 -3.31 -0.38
CA GLN A 197 -14.00 -2.22 0.12
C GLN A 197 -12.84 -2.73 1.00
N PHE A 198 -12.74 -4.04 1.18
CA PHE A 198 -11.76 -4.65 2.05
C PHE A 198 -10.91 -5.70 1.33
N ILE A 199 -9.59 -5.52 1.39
CA ILE A 199 -8.61 -6.50 0.94
C ILE A 199 -7.82 -6.95 2.15
N MET A 200 -7.79 -8.26 2.39
CA MET A 200 -6.92 -8.86 3.41
C MET A 200 -5.46 -8.70 2.98
N SER A 201 -4.83 -7.61 3.43
CA SER A 201 -3.42 -7.36 3.16
C SER A 201 -2.55 -8.34 3.95
N LYS A 202 -1.31 -8.52 3.49
CA LYS A 202 -0.30 -9.29 4.21
C LYS A 202 -0.13 -8.86 5.67
N TYR A 203 -0.25 -7.57 5.95
CA TYR A 203 -0.06 -6.99 7.27
C TYR A 203 -1.33 -7.13 8.12
N SER A 204 -2.51 -6.94 7.52
CA SER A 204 -3.79 -7.21 8.17
C SER A 204 -3.86 -8.66 8.66
N LEU A 205 -3.37 -9.61 7.84
CA LEU A 205 -3.32 -11.01 8.23
C LEU A 205 -2.37 -11.28 9.40
N GLN A 206 -1.16 -10.71 9.40
CA GLN A 206 -0.22 -10.91 10.51
C GLN A 206 -0.70 -10.28 11.82
N VAL A 207 -1.35 -9.11 11.75
CA VAL A 207 -1.99 -8.49 12.91
C VAL A 207 -3.07 -9.39 13.48
N LEU A 208 -3.92 -9.96 12.62
CA LEU A 208 -5.00 -10.84 13.06
C LEU A 208 -4.47 -12.10 13.75
N TYR A 209 -3.40 -12.72 13.20
CA TYR A 209 -2.75 -13.87 13.84
C TYR A 209 -2.11 -13.52 15.19
N ASP A 210 -1.39 -12.41 15.30
CA ASP A 210 -0.75 -12.03 16.58
C ASP A 210 -1.79 -11.71 17.65
N LEU A 211 -2.86 -10.97 17.33
CA LEU A 211 -3.94 -10.70 18.28
C LEU A 211 -4.69 -11.97 18.70
N ASN A 212 -4.85 -12.94 17.81
CA ASN A 212 -5.44 -14.24 18.15
C ASN A 212 -4.62 -15.01 19.21
N ILE A 213 -3.30 -14.82 19.24
CA ILE A 213 -2.39 -15.51 20.18
C ILE A 213 -2.19 -14.70 21.45
N ARG A 214 -1.99 -13.38 21.29
CA ARG A 214 -1.71 -12.44 22.38
C ARG A 214 -2.93 -12.18 23.26
N GLY A 215 -4.11 -12.15 22.66
CA GLY A 215 -5.34 -11.71 23.31
C GLY A 215 -5.50 -10.18 23.30
N PRO A 216 -6.45 -9.66 24.09
CA PRO A 216 -6.81 -8.25 24.12
C PRO A 216 -5.64 -7.33 24.48
N VAL A 217 -5.55 -6.19 23.80
CA VAL A 217 -4.46 -5.22 24.00
C VAL A 217 -4.94 -3.81 23.70
N HIS A 218 -4.42 -2.81 24.41
CA HIS A 218 -4.76 -1.42 24.16
C HIS A 218 -4.21 -0.95 22.80
N ARG A 219 -5.01 -0.22 22.02
CA ARG A 219 -4.70 0.18 20.63
C ARG A 219 -3.37 0.93 20.50
N ASN A 220 -3.06 1.85 21.41
CA ASN A 220 -1.81 2.62 21.35
C ASN A 220 -0.57 1.75 21.61
N ASP A 221 -0.69 0.77 22.49
CA ASP A 221 0.39 -0.17 22.80
C ASP A 221 0.63 -1.07 21.61
N TYR A 222 -0.45 -1.53 20.98
CA TYR A 222 -0.37 -2.32 19.76
C TYR A 222 0.21 -1.53 18.58
N TYR A 223 -0.16 -0.26 18.43
CA TYR A 223 0.40 0.63 17.42
C TYR A 223 1.92 0.78 17.57
N SER A 224 2.41 0.85 18.82
CA SER A 224 3.84 0.88 19.13
C SER A 224 4.52 -0.44 18.77
N LEU A 225 3.87 -1.57 19.08
CA LEU A 225 4.34 -2.91 18.72
C LEU A 225 4.43 -3.12 17.21
N MET A 226 3.47 -2.63 16.42
CA MET A 226 3.53 -2.64 14.97
C MET A 226 4.75 -1.88 14.42
N GLY A 227 5.25 -0.87 15.16
CA GLY A 227 6.46 -0.13 14.79
C GLY A 227 7.77 -0.80 15.18
N GLN A 228 7.72 -1.82 16.04
CA GLN A 228 8.88 -2.55 16.56
C GLN A 228 8.63 -4.05 16.44
N TRP A 229 8.27 -4.50 15.23
CA TRP A 229 7.87 -5.86 14.98
C TRP A 229 9.06 -6.82 15.05
N ILE A 230 9.06 -7.69 16.06
CA ILE A 230 10.16 -8.63 16.36
C ILE A 230 10.09 -9.90 15.51
N GLY A 231 8.89 -10.29 15.06
CA GLY A 231 8.70 -11.58 14.40
C GLY A 231 9.04 -12.74 15.34
N SER A 232 9.74 -13.74 14.82
CA SER A 232 10.30 -14.86 15.59
C SER A 232 11.59 -14.52 16.34
N GLY A 233 12.14 -13.31 16.16
CA GLY A 233 13.46 -12.92 16.66
C GLY A 233 14.63 -13.38 15.79
N LYS A 234 14.38 -14.07 14.67
CA LYS A 234 15.43 -14.54 13.73
C LYS A 234 16.07 -13.40 12.92
N TYR A 235 15.37 -12.30 12.71
CA TYR A 235 15.80 -11.19 11.86
C TYR A 235 15.83 -9.88 12.67
N ALA A 236 16.48 -8.85 12.12
CA ALA A 236 16.46 -7.51 12.70
C ALA A 236 15.03 -6.92 12.69
N LEU A 237 14.73 -6.07 13.68
CA LEU A 237 13.43 -5.43 13.84
C LEU A 237 12.92 -4.83 12.51
N ALA A 238 11.64 -5.05 12.22
CA ALA A 238 10.95 -4.42 11.11
C ALA A 238 9.68 -3.72 11.61
N GLN A 239 8.90 -3.20 10.67
CA GLN A 239 7.61 -2.59 10.96
C GLN A 239 6.49 -3.27 10.17
N ILE A 240 5.33 -3.39 10.80
CA ILE A 240 4.07 -3.66 10.11
C ILE A 240 3.51 -2.32 9.65
N GLY A 241 3.54 -2.10 8.33
CA GLY A 241 3.04 -0.88 7.72
C GLY A 241 3.89 0.36 8.04
N SER A 242 3.72 1.40 7.22
CA SER A 242 4.15 2.76 7.56
C SER A 242 3.26 3.35 8.64
N HIS A 243 3.72 4.40 9.32
CA HIS A 243 2.91 5.16 10.28
C HIS A 243 1.51 5.51 9.75
N ALA A 244 1.42 5.97 8.49
CA ALA A 244 0.15 6.31 7.86
C ALA A 244 -0.79 5.09 7.66
N SER A 245 -0.23 3.90 7.45
CA SER A 245 -1.02 2.69 7.14
C SER A 245 -1.45 1.88 8.36
N ARG A 246 -0.77 2.00 9.50
CA ARG A 246 -1.06 1.20 10.71
C ARG A 246 -2.48 1.40 11.21
N ASN A 247 -2.92 2.65 11.23
CA ASN A 247 -4.28 2.98 11.62
C ASN A 247 -5.31 2.36 10.66
N ALA A 248 -5.10 2.54 9.35
CA ALA A 248 -5.96 1.96 8.32
C ALA A 248 -6.01 0.42 8.35
N ILE A 249 -4.92 -0.24 8.75
CA ILE A 249 -4.90 -1.70 8.95
C ILE A 249 -5.84 -2.11 10.09
N LEU A 250 -5.78 -1.44 11.23
CA LEU A 250 -6.62 -1.74 12.39
C LEU A 250 -8.08 -1.40 12.11
N GLU A 251 -8.34 -0.21 11.58
CA GLU A 251 -9.70 0.25 11.23
C GLU A 251 -10.36 -0.68 10.21
N GLY A 252 -9.65 -1.03 9.14
CA GLY A 252 -10.18 -1.97 8.15
C GLY A 252 -10.52 -3.34 8.75
N LEU A 253 -9.76 -3.82 9.73
CA LEU A 253 -10.11 -5.07 10.43
C LEU A 253 -11.31 -4.92 11.37
N ILE A 254 -11.46 -3.77 12.03
CA ILE A 254 -12.59 -3.46 12.93
C ILE A 254 -13.88 -3.27 12.13
N GLU A 255 -13.85 -2.45 11.07
CA GLU A 255 -15.00 -2.17 10.18
C GLU A 255 -15.54 -3.44 9.52
N ASN A 256 -14.68 -4.43 9.31
CA ASN A 256 -15.04 -5.73 8.73
C ASN A 256 -15.32 -6.81 9.78
N ASN A 257 -15.53 -6.41 11.04
CA ASN A 257 -15.87 -7.29 12.17
C ASN A 257 -14.87 -8.45 12.34
N LEU A 258 -13.60 -8.29 11.98
CA LEU A 258 -12.53 -9.26 12.24
C LEU A 258 -11.83 -8.97 13.57
N LEU A 259 -11.81 -7.69 13.96
CA LEU A 259 -11.45 -7.21 15.29
C LEU A 259 -12.62 -6.43 15.89
N SER A 260 -12.64 -6.32 17.22
CA SER A 260 -13.52 -5.41 17.97
C SER A 260 -12.67 -4.45 18.79
N GLU A 261 -13.17 -3.24 19.01
CA GLU A 261 -12.59 -2.25 19.92
C GLU A 261 -13.65 -1.87 20.97
N ASP A 262 -13.28 -1.88 22.25
CA ASP A 262 -14.15 -1.43 23.34
C ASP A 262 -14.00 0.07 23.65
N ASP A 263 -14.80 0.58 24.59
CA ASP A 263 -14.76 1.99 25.00
C ASP A 263 -13.40 2.43 25.59
N GLN A 264 -12.59 1.48 26.05
CA GLN A 264 -11.25 1.71 26.56
C GLN A 264 -10.18 1.59 25.48
N ARG A 265 -10.57 1.47 24.20
CA ARG A 265 -9.67 1.24 23.06
C ARG A 265 -8.87 -0.06 23.16
N THR A 266 -9.41 -1.05 23.85
CA THR A 266 -8.85 -2.40 23.84
C THR A 266 -9.32 -3.10 22.58
N ILE A 267 -8.36 -3.49 21.74
CA ILE A 267 -8.63 -4.27 20.53
C ILE A 267 -8.52 -5.77 20.85
N ASN A 268 -9.44 -6.55 20.29
CA ASN A 268 -9.46 -8.00 20.43
C ASN A 268 -9.96 -8.66 19.14
N ILE A 269 -9.62 -9.94 18.94
CA ILE A 269 -10.18 -10.72 17.83
C ILE A 269 -11.66 -11.05 18.06
N THR A 270 -12.47 -10.92 17.02
CA THR A 270 -13.88 -11.34 17.08
C THR A 270 -14.03 -12.82 16.77
N GLN A 271 -15.23 -13.36 16.96
CA GLN A 271 -15.56 -14.70 16.50
C GLN A 271 -15.34 -14.86 14.98
N THR A 272 -15.77 -13.87 14.17
CA THR A 272 -15.56 -13.87 12.71
C THR A 272 -14.08 -13.91 12.36
N GLY A 273 -13.25 -13.12 13.05
CA GLY A 273 -11.79 -13.13 12.90
C GLY A 273 -11.19 -14.49 13.21
N SER A 274 -11.54 -15.09 14.35
CA SER A 274 -11.05 -16.41 14.74
C SER A 274 -11.53 -17.51 13.77
N MET A 275 -12.76 -17.44 13.29
CA MET A 275 -13.28 -18.37 12.28
C MET A 275 -12.53 -18.23 10.96
N PHE A 276 -12.28 -17.00 10.50
CA PHE A 276 -11.49 -16.75 9.30
C PHE A 276 -10.11 -17.41 9.40
N LEU A 277 -9.40 -17.24 10.52
CA LEU A 277 -8.09 -17.87 10.72
C LEU A 277 -8.14 -19.41 10.69
N LYS A 278 -9.22 -20.03 11.20
CA LYS A 278 -9.42 -21.50 11.15
C LYS A 278 -9.60 -22.04 9.72
N LEU A 279 -10.03 -21.20 8.79
CA LEU A 279 -10.17 -21.56 7.37
C LEU A 279 -8.85 -21.42 6.59
N LEU A 280 -7.79 -20.94 7.24
CA LEU A 280 -6.48 -20.79 6.65
C LEU A 280 -5.57 -21.97 6.99
N HIS A 281 -4.69 -22.30 6.05
CA HIS A 281 -3.60 -23.23 6.25
C HIS A 281 -2.68 -22.67 7.35
N PRO A 282 -2.14 -23.50 8.27
CA PRO A 282 -1.28 -23.05 9.35
C PRO A 282 -0.10 -22.18 8.89
N ASP A 283 0.57 -22.55 7.79
CA ASP A 283 1.67 -21.76 7.19
C ASP A 283 1.27 -20.36 6.66
N CYS A 284 -0.01 -19.99 6.66
CA CYS A 284 -0.41 -18.59 6.41
C CYS A 284 -0.02 -17.66 7.57
N GLN A 285 0.18 -18.21 8.76
CA GLN A 285 0.78 -17.51 9.88
C GLN A 285 2.28 -17.35 9.61
N ASP A 286 2.68 -16.12 9.29
CA ASP A 286 4.03 -15.81 8.86
C ASP A 286 4.53 -14.55 9.58
N VAL A 287 4.79 -14.72 10.86
CA VAL A 287 5.23 -13.64 11.76
C VAL A 287 6.50 -12.95 11.27
N ASP A 288 7.31 -13.65 10.46
CA ASP A 288 8.58 -13.16 9.91
C ASP A 288 8.44 -12.43 8.56
N LEU A 289 7.23 -12.37 7.99
CA LEU A 289 7.03 -11.78 6.68
C LEU A 289 7.52 -10.33 6.57
N PRO A 290 7.21 -9.41 7.53
CA PRO A 290 7.69 -8.04 7.43
C PRO A 290 9.22 -7.95 7.33
N LEU A 291 9.93 -8.79 8.09
CA LEU A 291 11.40 -8.79 8.16
C LEU A 291 12.03 -9.41 6.90
N ARG A 292 11.42 -10.50 6.38
CA ARG A 292 11.84 -11.08 5.09
C ARG A 292 11.65 -10.10 3.94
N MET A 293 10.53 -9.38 3.93
CA MET A 293 10.26 -8.37 2.92
C MET A 293 11.28 -7.25 2.94
N GLU A 294 11.64 -6.71 4.11
CA GLU A 294 12.70 -5.72 4.24
C GLU A 294 14.01 -6.23 3.62
N THR A 295 14.38 -7.48 3.91
CA THR A 295 15.58 -8.10 3.33
C THR A 295 15.50 -8.21 1.81
N TRP A 296 14.36 -8.68 1.27
CA TRP A 296 14.19 -8.85 -0.17
C TRP A 296 14.13 -7.51 -0.91
N ILE A 297 13.42 -6.52 -0.36
CA ILE A 297 13.24 -5.21 -0.98
C ILE A 297 14.58 -4.46 -1.07
N ASN A 298 15.45 -4.60 -0.07
CA ASN A 298 16.77 -3.98 -0.08
C ASN A 298 17.75 -4.60 -1.11
N ASP A 299 17.48 -5.81 -1.58
CA ASP A 299 18.29 -6.57 -2.55
C ASP A 299 17.48 -6.88 -3.83
N TRP A 300 16.73 -5.88 -4.31
CA TRP A 300 15.89 -6.02 -5.50
C TRP A 300 16.70 -6.33 -6.76
N ASP A 301 16.02 -6.94 -7.73
CA ASP A 301 16.52 -7.76 -8.84
C ASP A 301 16.97 -9.16 -8.37
N SER A 302 17.94 -9.25 -7.47
CA SER A 302 18.47 -10.52 -6.94
C SER A 302 17.44 -11.30 -6.10
N SER A 303 16.56 -10.59 -5.40
CA SER A 303 15.53 -11.19 -4.53
C SER A 303 14.23 -11.55 -5.24
N ARG A 304 14.06 -11.18 -6.52
CA ARG A 304 12.80 -11.37 -7.26
C ARG A 304 12.33 -12.82 -7.24
N GLY A 305 13.21 -13.76 -7.57
CA GLY A 305 12.89 -15.19 -7.53
C GLY A 305 12.52 -15.70 -6.13
N LYS A 306 13.05 -15.09 -5.05
CA LYS A 306 12.67 -15.42 -3.67
C LYS A 306 11.25 -14.96 -3.36
N ILE A 307 10.87 -13.75 -3.80
CA ILE A 307 9.51 -13.20 -3.67
C ILE A 307 8.50 -14.06 -4.45
N GLU A 308 8.79 -14.36 -5.72
CA GLU A 308 7.90 -15.17 -6.56
C GLU A 308 7.71 -16.58 -6.00
N ARG A 309 8.80 -17.23 -5.57
CA ARG A 309 8.73 -18.53 -4.90
C ARG A 309 7.88 -18.47 -3.62
N TYR A 310 8.05 -17.41 -2.82
CA TYR A 310 7.25 -17.23 -1.61
C TYR A 310 5.76 -17.12 -1.93
N LEU A 311 5.37 -16.22 -2.83
CA LEU A 311 3.99 -15.99 -3.23
C LEU A 311 3.36 -17.26 -3.82
N ASN A 312 4.08 -17.94 -4.72
CA ASN A 312 3.65 -19.21 -5.29
C ASN A 312 3.40 -20.26 -4.21
N THR A 313 4.34 -20.43 -3.29
CA THR A 313 4.26 -21.44 -2.23
C THR A 313 3.11 -21.13 -1.27
N PHE A 314 3.02 -19.88 -0.81
CA PHE A 314 2.03 -19.41 0.14
C PHE A 314 0.60 -19.64 -0.38
N PHE A 315 0.29 -19.10 -1.56
CA PHE A 315 -1.07 -19.22 -2.12
C PHE A 315 -1.37 -20.62 -2.65
N SER A 316 -0.38 -21.38 -3.14
CA SER A 316 -0.60 -22.79 -3.52
C SER A 316 -0.94 -23.68 -2.33
N LYS A 317 -0.27 -23.48 -1.19
CA LYS A 317 -0.58 -24.22 0.05
C LYS A 317 -2.00 -23.90 0.51
N GLN A 318 -2.36 -22.61 0.55
CA GLN A 318 -3.71 -22.21 0.92
C GLN A 318 -4.78 -22.75 -0.04
N LYS A 319 -4.53 -22.69 -1.34
CA LYS A 319 -5.44 -23.25 -2.36
C LYS A 319 -5.66 -24.75 -2.18
N ARG A 320 -4.60 -25.54 -1.94
CA ARG A 320 -4.72 -26.98 -1.66
C ARG A 320 -5.48 -27.24 -0.36
N PHE A 321 -5.22 -26.45 0.69
CA PHE A 321 -5.94 -26.55 1.95
C PHE A 321 -7.43 -26.29 1.76
N TYR A 322 -7.78 -25.23 1.03
CA TYR A 322 -9.16 -24.90 0.67
C TYR A 322 -9.87 -26.09 0.01
N PHE A 323 -9.29 -26.71 -1.04
CA PHE A 323 -9.95 -27.84 -1.71
C PHE A 323 -10.02 -29.12 -0.89
N LYS A 324 -9.11 -29.29 0.09
CA LYS A 324 -9.21 -30.38 1.05
C LYS A 324 -10.40 -30.16 2.01
N THR A 325 -10.59 -28.92 2.47
CA THR A 325 -11.67 -28.55 3.40
C THR A 325 -13.02 -28.44 2.69
N PHE A 326 -13.02 -27.99 1.44
CA PHE A 326 -14.21 -27.77 0.60
C PHE A 326 -14.04 -28.50 -0.74
N PRO A 327 -14.20 -29.83 -0.80
CA PRO A 327 -14.07 -30.58 -2.04
C PRO A 327 -15.10 -30.08 -3.07
N PRO A 328 -14.70 -29.81 -4.34
CA PRO A 328 -15.65 -29.51 -5.39
C PRO A 328 -16.51 -30.74 -5.66
N GLN A 329 -17.84 -30.56 -5.72
CA GLN A 329 -18.77 -31.65 -6.07
C GLN A 329 -18.92 -31.83 -7.58
N ASP A 330 -18.60 -30.79 -8.37
CA ASP A 330 -18.51 -30.82 -9.83
C ASP A 330 -17.46 -29.79 -10.29
N GLU A 331 -16.69 -30.10 -11.34
CA GLU A 331 -15.62 -29.25 -11.87
C GLU A 331 -16.10 -27.88 -12.40
N THR A 332 -17.42 -27.68 -12.51
CA THR A 332 -18.04 -26.49 -13.09
C THR A 332 -18.57 -25.49 -12.06
N HIS A 333 -18.76 -25.88 -10.80
CA HIS A 333 -19.38 -25.05 -9.77
C HIS A 333 -18.50 -24.94 -8.52
N TYR A 334 -17.56 -24.01 -8.56
CA TYR A 334 -16.87 -23.52 -7.36
C TYR A 334 -17.74 -22.43 -6.71
N GLY A 335 -18.42 -22.74 -5.59
CA GLY A 335 -18.96 -21.70 -4.71
C GLY A 335 -20.31 -21.96 -4.03
N SER A 336 -20.46 -21.37 -2.83
CA SER A 336 -21.65 -21.25 -1.98
C SER A 336 -22.15 -22.51 -1.23
N LYS A 337 -22.69 -23.54 -1.89
CA LYS A 337 -23.44 -24.60 -1.17
C LYS A 337 -22.60 -25.47 -0.23
N ASN A 338 -21.33 -25.74 -0.58
CA ASN A 338 -20.43 -26.53 0.27
C ASN A 338 -19.84 -25.71 1.43
N PHE A 339 -19.82 -24.39 1.31
CA PHE A 339 -19.22 -23.52 2.31
C PHE A 339 -20.07 -23.51 3.59
N THR A 340 -21.40 -23.42 3.48
CA THR A 340 -22.31 -23.45 4.64
C THR A 340 -22.23 -24.75 5.41
N LYS A 341 -22.20 -25.91 4.72
CA LYS A 341 -22.12 -27.22 5.37
C LYS A 341 -20.76 -27.46 6.06
N ALA A 342 -19.67 -27.03 5.43
CA ALA A 342 -18.34 -27.12 6.05
C ALA A 342 -18.18 -26.11 7.19
N LEU A 343 -18.79 -24.93 7.10
CA LEU A 343 -18.91 -24.01 8.25
C LEU A 343 -19.67 -24.69 9.39
N GLU A 344 -20.80 -25.36 9.12
CA GLU A 344 -21.55 -26.09 10.14
C GLU A 344 -20.70 -27.18 10.82
N GLU A 345 -19.82 -27.87 10.08
CA GLU A 345 -18.88 -28.84 10.65
C GLU A 345 -17.77 -28.19 11.49
N VAL A 346 -17.22 -27.05 11.04
CA VAL A 346 -16.29 -26.24 11.85
C VAL A 346 -16.99 -25.65 13.08
N HIS A 347 -18.30 -25.41 13.01
CA HIS A 347 -19.14 -24.95 14.11
C HIS A 347 -19.49 -26.04 15.11
N LYS A 348 -19.40 -27.35 14.78
CA LYS A 348 -19.72 -28.42 15.75
C LYS A 348 -18.80 -28.43 16.96
N ASP A 349 -17.60 -27.89 16.82
CA ASP A 349 -16.63 -27.73 17.91
C ASP A 349 -16.76 -26.39 18.65
N ILE A 350 -17.83 -25.62 18.39
CA ILE A 350 -18.04 -24.27 18.94
C ILE A 350 -19.49 -24.16 19.46
N PRO A 351 -19.72 -23.69 20.71
CA PRO A 351 -21.09 -23.55 21.22
C PRO A 351 -21.94 -22.63 20.32
N PRO A 352 -23.24 -22.93 20.12
CA PRO A 352 -24.09 -22.26 19.15
C PRO A 352 -24.19 -20.75 19.43
N PHE A 353 -23.87 -19.96 18.41
CA PHE A 353 -23.99 -18.51 18.43
C PHE A 353 -25.44 -18.11 18.20
N LYS A 354 -26.05 -17.41 19.17
CA LYS A 354 -27.31 -16.70 18.93
C LYS A 354 -26.98 -15.44 18.15
N LEU A 355 -27.34 -15.41 16.87
CA LEU A 355 -27.43 -14.16 16.11
C LEU A 355 -28.32 -13.20 16.93
N GLY A 356 -27.71 -12.15 17.48
CA GLY A 356 -28.44 -11.04 18.08
C GLY A 356 -29.40 -10.51 17.03
N SER A 357 -30.70 -10.56 17.34
CA SER A 357 -31.73 -9.93 16.53
C SER A 357 -31.34 -8.47 16.31
N ALA A 358 -31.10 -8.11 15.05
CA ALA A 358 -31.00 -6.71 14.66
C ALA A 358 -32.26 -5.99 15.15
N ASN A 359 -32.08 -5.01 16.03
CA ASN A 359 -33.15 -4.10 16.39
C ASN A 359 -33.61 -3.40 15.11
N LYS A 360 -34.88 -3.58 14.78
CA LYS A 360 -35.61 -2.80 13.76
C LYS A 360 -35.84 -1.38 14.23
#